data_AF-A0A9E2VS45-F1
#
_entry.id   AF-A0A9E2VS45-F1
#
_cell.length_a   1.000
_cell.length_b   1.000
_cell.length_c   1.000
_cell.angle_alpha   90.00
_cell.angle_beta   90.00
_cell.angle_gamma   90.00
#
_symmetry.space_group_name_H-M   'P 1'
#
loop_
_entity.id
_entity.type
_entity.pdbx_description
1 polymer ?
#
loop_
_entity_poly.entity_id
_entity_poly.type
_entity_poly.pdbx_seq_one_letter_code
_entity_poly.pdbx_strand_id
1 'polypeptide(L)'
;DSPQGEKEILVRRIGRNELSAIQVCLAIVDAAQEYATLDVDGDGIPEYTPRFVSTPGKHDGLYWEAKADEPLSPLGPLLAAATNEGYTESATRPLAPYHGYFYRILTKQGKDAPGGARDYLINGQMIGGFAVIAYPARYGVSGIMSFLVNQDGMVYEQNLGKNTAAIAAKINTFNPDANWKQAAPSPTLVNTH
;
A
#
# COMPACT_ATOMS: atom_id res chain seq x y z
N ASP A 1 -37.93 -2.49 -2.16
CA ASP A 1 -36.60 -3.11 -2.32
C ASP A 1 -36.59 -4.55 -1.86
N SER A 2 -35.91 -5.42 -2.61
CA SER A 2 -35.85 -6.87 -2.31
C SER A 2 -34.50 -7.24 -1.69
N PRO A 3 -34.45 -8.20 -0.75
CA PRO A 3 -33.20 -8.67 -0.13
C PRO A 3 -32.13 -9.19 -1.11
N GLN A 4 -32.51 -9.49 -2.36
CA GLN A 4 -31.59 -9.98 -3.39
C GLN A 4 -30.88 -8.83 -4.12
N GLY A 5 -31.57 -7.70 -4.33
CA GLY A 5 -30.96 -6.50 -4.92
C GLY A 5 -29.89 -5.88 -4.01
N GLU A 6 -30.12 -5.85 -2.69
CA GLU A 6 -29.14 -5.36 -1.72
C GLU A 6 -27.86 -6.20 -1.70
N LYS A 7 -27.99 -7.54 -1.78
CA LYS A 7 -26.84 -8.45 -1.85
C LYS A 7 -26.02 -8.25 -3.12
N GLU A 8 -26.69 -8.07 -4.26
CA GLU A 8 -26.02 -7.83 -5.53
C GLU A 8 -25.22 -6.51 -5.51
N ILE A 9 -25.79 -5.43 -4.97
CA ILE A 9 -25.10 -4.14 -4.82
C ILE A 9 -23.87 -4.27 -3.92
N LEU A 10 -23.99 -5.01 -2.81
CA LEU A 10 -22.87 -5.26 -1.90
C LEU A 10 -21.71 -6.00 -2.58
N VAL A 11 -22.02 -7.10 -3.29
CA VAL A 11 -21.01 -7.88 -4.03
C VAL A 11 -20.31 -7.02 -5.07
N ARG A 12 -21.05 -6.23 -5.84
CA ARG A 12 -20.46 -5.32 -6.84
C ARG A 12 -19.57 -4.25 -6.20
N ARG A 13 -19.95 -3.72 -5.02
CA ARG A 13 -19.12 -2.74 -4.30
C ARG A 13 -17.82 -3.37 -3.79
N ILE A 14 -17.90 -4.56 -3.21
CA ILE A 14 -16.73 -5.32 -2.75
C ILE A 14 -15.76 -5.56 -3.91
N GLY A 15 -16.24 -6.08 -5.04
CA GLY A 15 -15.38 -6.35 -6.18
C GLY A 15 -14.72 -5.09 -6.76
N ARG A 16 -15.43 -3.96 -6.80
CA ARG A 16 -14.83 -2.68 -7.22
C ARG A 16 -13.74 -2.20 -6.25
N ASN A 17 -14.00 -2.28 -4.95
CA ASN A 17 -13.03 -1.87 -3.94
C ASN A 17 -11.77 -2.75 -3.97
N GLU A 18 -11.93 -4.05 -4.16
CA GLU A 18 -10.80 -5.00 -4.28
C GLU A 18 -9.96 -4.71 -5.53
N LEU A 19 -10.60 -4.45 -6.68
CA LEU A 19 -9.89 -4.04 -7.88
C LEU A 19 -9.14 -2.71 -7.68
N SER A 20 -9.79 -1.72 -7.04
CA SER A 20 -9.13 -0.46 -6.70
C SER A 20 -7.96 -0.67 -5.73
N ALA A 21 -8.06 -1.59 -4.76
CA ALA A 21 -6.99 -1.88 -3.84
C ALA A 21 -5.75 -2.48 -4.54
N ILE A 22 -5.96 -3.35 -5.52
CA ILE A 22 -4.88 -3.88 -6.38
C ILE A 22 -4.22 -2.74 -7.16
N GLN A 23 -5.01 -1.87 -7.79
CA GLN A 23 -4.48 -0.72 -8.54
C GLN A 23 -3.70 0.25 -7.65
N VAL A 24 -4.17 0.50 -6.42
CA VAL A 24 -3.48 1.33 -5.45
C VAL A 24 -2.17 0.67 -4.99
N CYS A 25 -2.14 -0.65 -4.79
CA CYS A 25 -0.90 -1.36 -4.48
C CYS A 25 0.15 -1.16 -5.58
N LEU A 26 -0.25 -1.26 -6.85
CA LEU A 26 0.64 -1.02 -7.99
C LEU A 26 1.08 0.44 -8.09
N ALA A 27 0.17 1.40 -7.90
CA ALA A 27 0.51 2.82 -7.89
C ALA A 27 1.50 3.20 -6.76
N ILE A 28 1.40 2.54 -5.59
CA ILE A 28 2.40 2.70 -4.52
C ILE A 28 3.75 2.14 -4.96
N VAL A 29 3.77 1.03 -5.71
CA VAL A 29 5.02 0.47 -6.24
C VAL A 29 5.68 1.44 -7.21
N ASP A 30 4.93 1.98 -8.15
CA ASP A 30 5.41 2.97 -9.11
C ASP A 30 5.97 4.21 -8.38
N ALA A 31 5.21 4.74 -7.40
CA ALA A 31 5.64 5.90 -6.60
C ALA A 31 6.89 5.62 -5.76
N ALA A 32 7.01 4.42 -5.19
CA ALA A 32 8.19 4.03 -4.42
C ALA A 32 9.43 3.86 -5.31
N GLN A 33 9.26 3.32 -6.52
CA GLN A 33 10.34 3.23 -7.50
C GLN A 33 10.77 4.62 -7.97
N GLU A 34 9.83 5.53 -8.25
CA GLU A 34 10.14 6.92 -8.59
C GLU A 34 10.86 7.63 -7.44
N TYR A 35 10.39 7.49 -6.20
CA TYR A 35 11.06 8.04 -5.02
C TYR A 35 12.53 7.63 -4.93
N ALA A 36 12.83 6.35 -5.17
CA ALA A 36 14.20 5.83 -5.16
C ALA A 36 15.10 6.41 -6.27
N THR A 37 14.52 6.98 -7.34
CA THR A 37 15.28 7.68 -8.38
C THR A 37 15.53 9.15 -8.08
N LEU A 38 14.83 9.75 -7.11
CA LEU A 38 14.97 11.17 -6.77
C LEU A 38 16.25 11.47 -5.97
N ASP A 39 16.85 10.45 -5.33
CA ASP A 39 18.07 10.60 -4.52
C ASP A 39 17.96 11.78 -3.54
N VAL A 40 16.95 11.71 -2.66
CA VAL A 40 16.50 12.85 -1.84
C VAL A 40 17.60 13.40 -0.92
N ASP A 41 18.51 12.55 -0.43
CA ASP A 41 19.65 12.95 0.40
C ASP A 41 20.95 13.16 -0.39
N GLY A 42 20.96 12.84 -1.69
CA GLY A 42 22.05 13.12 -2.62
C GLY A 42 23.28 12.25 -2.41
N ASP A 43 23.13 11.08 -1.79
CA ASP A 43 24.24 10.16 -1.53
C ASP A 43 24.50 9.19 -2.70
N GLY A 44 23.64 9.20 -3.71
CA GLY A 44 23.73 8.38 -4.92
C GLY A 44 23.29 6.93 -4.73
N ILE A 45 22.69 6.59 -3.59
CA ILE A 45 22.15 5.27 -3.28
C ILE A 45 20.63 5.32 -3.47
N PRO A 46 20.04 4.44 -4.30
CA PRO A 46 18.58 4.37 -4.42
C PRO A 46 17.94 3.87 -3.12
N GLU A 47 17.03 4.68 -2.57
CA GLU A 47 16.36 4.41 -1.31
C GLU A 47 14.84 4.47 -1.41
N TYR A 48 14.15 3.58 -0.69
CA TYR A 48 12.72 3.73 -0.45
C TYR A 48 12.46 4.53 0.82
N THR A 49 11.19 4.71 1.17
CA THR A 49 10.78 5.35 2.42
C THR A 49 9.77 4.48 3.19
N PRO A 50 9.85 4.43 4.53
CA PRO A 50 8.85 3.77 5.36
C PRO A 50 7.59 4.63 5.58
N ARG A 51 7.42 5.74 4.86
CA ARG A 51 6.30 6.69 5.04
C ARG A 51 5.55 6.95 3.75
N PHE A 52 4.21 6.96 3.85
CA PHE A 52 3.40 7.50 2.76
C PHE A 52 3.41 9.03 2.70
N VAL A 53 3.44 9.71 3.84
CA VAL A 53 3.40 11.17 3.94
C VAL A 53 4.68 11.66 4.59
N SER A 54 5.36 12.60 3.94
CA SER A 54 6.55 13.22 4.46
C SER A 54 6.25 14.01 5.73
N THR A 55 7.24 14.07 6.62
CA THR A 55 7.23 15.02 7.73
C THR A 55 7.25 16.47 7.20
N PRO A 56 6.63 17.43 7.91
CA PRO A 56 6.53 18.80 7.41
C PRO A 56 7.89 19.40 7.02
N GLY A 57 7.98 19.89 5.78
CA GLY A 57 9.20 20.49 5.23
C GLY A 57 10.29 19.50 4.83
N LYS A 58 10.03 18.18 4.84
CA LYS A 58 10.95 17.16 4.34
C LYS A 58 10.36 16.41 3.15
N HIS A 59 11.21 15.63 2.48
CA HIS A 59 10.83 14.69 1.43
C HIS A 59 11.11 13.25 1.89
N ASP A 60 10.78 12.90 3.14
CA ASP A 60 11.03 11.58 3.73
C ASP A 60 9.84 10.62 3.63
N GLY A 61 8.90 10.87 2.72
CA GLY A 61 7.73 10.05 2.42
C GLY A 61 7.30 10.16 0.95
N LEU A 62 6.42 9.27 0.49
CA LEU A 62 5.98 9.23 -0.92
C LEU A 62 5.16 10.46 -1.36
N TYR A 63 4.62 11.22 -0.41
CA TYR A 63 3.89 12.46 -0.64
C TYR A 63 4.41 13.62 0.20
N TRP A 64 4.60 14.76 -0.45
CA TRP A 64 4.75 16.09 0.14
C TRP A 64 3.98 17.09 -0.72
N GLU A 65 3.57 18.19 -0.11
CA GLU A 65 3.00 19.33 -0.82
C GLU A 65 4.15 20.12 -1.47
N ALA A 66 4.33 19.94 -2.77
CA ALA A 66 5.38 20.61 -3.53
C ALA A 66 5.07 22.09 -3.72
N LYS A 67 6.05 22.96 -3.48
CA LYS A 67 6.03 24.36 -3.91
C LYS A 67 6.32 24.47 -5.40
N ALA A 68 6.11 25.67 -5.97
CA ALA A 68 6.23 25.92 -7.41
C ALA A 68 7.63 25.59 -8.00
N ASP A 69 8.67 25.58 -7.16
CA ASP A 69 10.06 25.31 -7.50
C ASP A 69 10.59 23.98 -6.94
N GLU A 70 9.74 23.16 -6.33
CA GLU A 70 10.10 21.85 -5.78
C GLU A 70 9.64 20.72 -6.71
N PRO A 71 10.37 19.58 -6.76
CA PRO A 71 9.91 18.39 -7.44
C PRO A 71 8.54 17.96 -6.91
N LEU A 72 7.67 17.50 -7.82
CA LEU A 72 6.39 16.91 -7.44
C LEU A 72 6.62 15.64 -6.63
N SER A 73 5.72 15.37 -5.70
CA SER A 73 5.72 14.10 -4.98
C SER A 73 5.33 12.94 -5.91
N PRO A 74 5.98 11.77 -5.78
CA PRO A 74 5.64 10.57 -6.56
C PRO A 74 4.20 10.09 -6.37
N LEU A 75 3.64 10.29 -5.18
CA LEU A 75 2.27 9.90 -4.86
C LEU A 75 1.33 11.11 -4.81
N GLY A 76 0.11 10.98 -5.32
CA GLY A 76 -0.89 12.05 -5.27
C GLY A 76 -1.54 12.26 -3.87
N PRO A 77 -2.13 13.44 -3.61
CA PRO A 77 -2.66 13.84 -2.30
C PRO A 77 -3.80 12.97 -1.77
N LEU A 78 -4.57 12.33 -2.65
CA LEU A 78 -5.75 11.55 -2.26
C LEU A 78 -5.39 10.26 -1.51
N LEU A 79 -4.34 9.57 -1.92
CA LEU A 79 -3.87 8.38 -1.20
C LEU A 79 -3.14 8.78 0.07
N ALA A 80 -2.34 9.85 0.01
CA ALA A 80 -1.64 10.41 1.16
C ALA A 80 -2.59 10.81 2.32
N ALA A 81 -3.72 11.45 1.99
CA ALA A 81 -4.73 11.83 2.98
C ALA A 81 -5.38 10.61 3.69
N ALA A 82 -5.33 9.43 3.07
CA ALA A 82 -5.95 8.21 3.57
C ALA A 82 -5.01 7.33 4.40
N THR A 83 -3.70 7.39 4.15
CA THR A 83 -2.71 6.57 4.86
C THR A 83 -2.31 7.16 6.20
N ASN A 84 -2.49 8.47 6.40
CA ASN A 84 -2.23 9.27 7.61
C ASN A 84 -1.27 8.61 8.63
N GLU A 85 -0.06 8.30 8.18
CA GLU A 85 1.04 7.84 9.02
C GLU A 85 1.60 9.07 9.75
N GLY A 86 1.08 9.34 10.95
CA GLY A 86 1.79 10.15 11.93
C GLY A 86 1.71 11.67 11.77
N TYR A 87 0.58 12.25 11.34
CA TYR A 87 0.31 13.67 11.62
C TYR A 87 0.09 13.86 13.13
N THR A 88 1.19 14.13 13.83
CA THR A 88 1.22 14.52 15.23
C THR A 88 0.71 15.94 15.40
N GLU A 89 -0.61 16.15 15.27
CA GLU A 89 -1.34 17.23 15.97
C GLU A 89 -2.82 16.88 16.28
N SER A 90 -3.23 15.62 16.05
CA SER A 90 -4.44 15.09 16.68
C SER A 90 -4.39 13.59 16.72
N ALA A 91 -4.12 13.03 17.90
CA ALA A 91 -4.28 11.61 18.23
C ALA A 91 -5.74 11.10 18.13
N THR A 92 -6.60 11.77 17.35
CA THR A 92 -8.06 11.62 17.34
C THR A 92 -8.66 11.48 15.94
N ARG A 93 -7.88 11.56 14.84
CA ARG A 93 -8.42 11.22 13.51
C ARG A 93 -8.14 9.74 13.20
N PRO A 94 -9.18 8.89 13.14
CA PRO A 94 -9.00 7.51 12.70
C PRO A 94 -8.45 7.49 11.26
N LEU A 95 -7.60 6.50 10.96
CA LEU A 95 -7.19 6.19 9.58
C LEU A 95 -8.43 6.20 8.69
N ALA A 96 -8.39 6.97 7.60
CA ALA A 96 -9.50 7.04 6.65
C ALA A 96 -9.21 6.04 5.52
N PRO A 97 -10.05 5.02 5.31
CA PRO A 97 -9.74 4.02 4.29
C PRO A 97 -9.84 4.61 2.88
N TYR A 98 -8.84 4.36 2.04
CA TYR A 98 -8.87 4.73 0.62
C TYR A 98 -9.54 3.62 -0.18
N HIS A 99 -10.60 3.95 -0.92
CA HIS A 99 -11.44 2.97 -1.62
C HIS A 99 -11.89 1.78 -0.73
N GLY A 100 -12.10 2.03 0.57
CA GLY A 100 -12.54 1.01 1.52
C GLY A 100 -11.43 0.11 2.06
N TYR A 101 -10.16 0.46 1.84
CA TYR A 101 -8.98 -0.29 2.28
C TYR A 101 -8.01 0.58 3.10
N PHE A 102 -7.31 -0.07 4.02
CA PHE A 102 -6.14 0.47 4.70
C PHE A 102 -4.88 -0.07 4.05
N TYR A 103 -3.83 0.75 4.03
CA TYR A 103 -2.53 0.42 3.43
C TYR A 103 -1.46 0.72 4.47
N ARG A 104 -0.44 -0.12 4.53
CA ARG A 104 0.68 0.06 5.45
C ARG A 104 1.96 -0.47 4.84
N ILE A 105 3.03 0.30 4.97
CA ILE A 105 4.36 -0.11 4.52
C ILE A 105 4.92 -1.18 5.47
N LEU A 106 5.56 -2.18 4.89
CA LEU A 106 6.30 -3.24 5.57
C LEU A 106 7.79 -3.03 5.30
N THR A 107 8.59 -3.10 6.35
CA THR A 107 10.02 -2.78 6.30
C THR A 107 10.92 -4.03 6.30
N LYS A 108 10.34 -5.20 6.03
CA LYS A 108 11.00 -6.51 6.12
C LYS A 108 10.32 -7.53 5.21
N GLN A 109 11.05 -8.54 4.76
CA GLN A 109 10.50 -9.77 4.14
C GLN A 109 10.83 -11.02 4.95
N GLY A 110 9.94 -12.01 4.86
CA GLY A 110 10.05 -13.30 5.53
C GLY A 110 10.69 -14.39 4.65
N LYS A 111 10.82 -15.59 5.21
CA LYS A 111 11.53 -16.72 4.60
C LYS A 111 10.89 -17.27 3.31
N ASP A 112 9.58 -17.07 3.15
CA ASP A 112 8.81 -17.59 2.02
C ASP A 112 8.74 -16.57 0.86
N ALA A 113 9.27 -15.36 1.05
CA ALA A 113 9.40 -14.38 -0.02
C ALA A 113 10.53 -14.74 -1.00
N PRO A 114 10.41 -14.40 -2.30
CA PRO A 114 11.54 -14.42 -3.22
C PRO A 114 12.73 -13.64 -2.64
N GLY A 115 13.91 -14.27 -2.61
CA GLY A 115 15.11 -13.69 -1.98
C GLY A 115 15.27 -13.95 -0.47
N GLY A 116 14.32 -14.63 0.18
CA GLY A 116 14.44 -15.08 1.57
C GLY A 116 14.25 -13.98 2.62
N ALA A 117 14.44 -14.31 3.90
CA ALA A 117 14.20 -13.35 4.98
C ALA A 117 15.27 -12.25 5.01
N ARG A 118 14.86 -10.98 5.05
CA ARG A 118 15.75 -9.83 5.26
C ARG A 118 15.01 -8.60 5.77
N ASP A 119 15.75 -7.74 6.45
CA ASP A 119 15.30 -6.39 6.78
C ASP A 119 15.53 -5.45 5.58
N TYR A 120 14.59 -4.53 5.36
CA TYR A 120 14.74 -3.52 4.32
C TYR A 120 15.46 -2.27 4.80
N LEU A 121 15.50 -2.06 6.13
CA LEU A 121 16.21 -0.95 6.75
C LEU A 121 17.66 -1.36 7.04
N ILE A 122 18.61 -0.66 6.43
CA ILE A 122 20.05 -0.80 6.64
C ILE A 122 20.53 0.56 7.14
N ASN A 123 21.08 0.62 8.36
CA ASN A 123 21.51 1.87 9.00
C ASN A 123 20.43 2.98 9.08
N GLY A 124 19.15 2.60 9.04
CA GLY A 124 18.01 3.53 9.05
C GLY A 124 17.52 3.97 7.67
N GLN A 125 18.27 3.64 6.61
CA GLN A 125 17.91 3.87 5.21
C GLN A 125 17.20 2.64 4.63
N MET A 126 16.16 2.84 3.81
CA MET A 126 15.33 1.74 3.30
C MET A 126 15.82 1.23 1.94
N ILE A 127 17.02 0.65 1.93
CA ILE A 127 17.74 0.20 0.71
C ILE A 127 17.42 -1.25 0.35
N GLY A 128 17.02 -2.09 1.31
CA GLY A 128 16.83 -3.53 1.11
C GLY A 128 15.54 -3.93 0.38
N GLY A 129 14.72 -2.96 -0.03
CA GLY A 129 13.43 -3.16 -0.68
C GLY A 129 12.29 -2.42 0.03
N PHE A 130 11.07 -2.67 -0.40
CA PHE A 130 9.86 -2.25 0.32
C PHE A 130 8.74 -3.24 0.07
N ALA A 131 7.72 -3.20 0.93
CA ALA A 131 6.48 -3.91 0.67
C ALA A 131 5.30 -3.18 1.29
N VAL A 132 4.10 -3.57 0.88
CA VAL A 132 2.84 -3.01 1.37
C VAL A 132 1.90 -4.15 1.69
N ILE A 133 1.16 -4.00 2.79
CA ILE A 133 -0.06 -4.76 3.06
C ILE A 133 -1.27 -3.84 2.88
N ALA A 134 -2.28 -4.32 2.16
CA ALA A 134 -3.58 -3.68 2.06
C ALA A 134 -4.66 -4.60 2.66
N TYR A 135 -5.58 -4.06 3.45
CA TYR A 135 -6.68 -4.85 4.04
C TYR A 135 -7.98 -4.05 4.14
N PRO A 136 -9.15 -4.70 4.00
CA PRO A 136 -10.43 -4.01 3.99
C PRO A 136 -10.70 -3.33 5.33
N ALA A 137 -11.22 -2.11 5.26
CA ALA A 137 -11.68 -1.36 6.41
C ALA A 137 -12.76 -2.12 7.22
N ARG A 138 -13.63 -2.85 6.52
CA ARG A 138 -14.63 -3.73 7.11
C ARG A 138 -14.77 -5.00 6.27
N TYR A 139 -14.30 -6.12 6.83
CA TYR A 139 -14.46 -7.44 6.22
C TYR A 139 -15.94 -7.74 5.89
N GLY A 140 -16.20 -8.20 4.67
CA GLY A 140 -17.55 -8.52 4.18
C GLY A 140 -18.39 -7.30 3.80
N VAL A 141 -17.85 -6.08 3.90
CA VAL A 141 -18.57 -4.84 3.63
C VAL A 141 -17.82 -3.95 2.64
N SER A 142 -16.55 -3.66 2.93
CA SER A 142 -15.67 -2.89 2.05
C SER A 142 -14.75 -3.77 1.21
N GLY A 143 -14.53 -5.02 1.64
CA GLY A 143 -13.74 -6.02 0.94
C GLY A 143 -13.71 -7.35 1.68
N ILE A 144 -13.21 -8.39 1.03
CA ILE A 144 -12.99 -9.75 1.58
C ILE A 144 -11.49 -10.07 1.59
N MET A 145 -10.80 -9.80 0.50
CA MET A 145 -9.38 -10.09 0.33
C MET A 145 -8.51 -9.01 0.97
N SER A 146 -7.38 -9.44 1.53
CA SER A 146 -6.23 -8.59 1.86
C SER A 146 -5.13 -8.85 0.83
N PHE A 147 -4.25 -7.87 0.61
CA PHE A 147 -3.24 -7.90 -0.44
C PHE A 147 -1.83 -7.66 0.12
N LEU A 148 -0.84 -8.29 -0.51
CA LEU A 148 0.58 -8.04 -0.30
C LEU A 148 1.25 -7.72 -1.63
N VAL A 149 2.16 -6.76 -1.64
CA VAL A 149 3.01 -6.45 -2.79
C VAL A 149 4.39 -6.01 -2.30
N ASN A 150 5.44 -6.33 -3.04
CA ASN A 150 6.80 -5.82 -2.82
C ASN A 150 7.28 -5.01 -4.04
N GLN A 151 8.55 -4.60 -4.04
CA GLN A 151 9.13 -3.83 -5.15
C GLN A 151 9.07 -4.49 -6.53
N ASP A 152 8.80 -5.80 -6.61
CA ASP A 152 8.69 -6.53 -7.87
C ASP A 152 7.30 -6.34 -8.54
N GLY A 153 6.37 -5.64 -7.88
CA GLY A 153 5.04 -5.34 -8.41
C GLY A 153 4.07 -6.53 -8.44
N MET A 154 4.47 -7.68 -7.89
CA MET A 154 3.61 -8.86 -7.83
C MET A 154 2.62 -8.77 -6.67
N VAL A 155 1.32 -8.64 -6.98
CA VAL A 155 0.26 -8.56 -5.97
C VAL A 155 -0.22 -9.97 -5.60
N TYR A 156 -0.18 -10.28 -4.31
CA TYR A 156 -0.75 -11.47 -3.72
C TYR A 156 -2.01 -11.14 -2.94
N GLU A 157 -2.95 -12.07 -2.84
CA GLU A 157 -4.19 -11.96 -2.11
C GLU A 157 -4.40 -13.13 -1.13
N GLN A 158 -5.01 -12.83 0.02
CA GLN A 158 -5.47 -13.82 0.97
C GLN A 158 -6.73 -13.32 1.70
N ASN A 159 -7.71 -14.21 1.88
CA ASN A 159 -8.83 -13.97 2.77
C ASN A 159 -8.40 -14.24 4.23
N LEU A 160 -8.20 -13.18 5.02
CA LEU A 160 -7.87 -13.25 6.45
C LEU A 160 -9.11 -13.42 7.36
N GLY A 161 -10.31 -13.46 6.78
CA GLY A 161 -11.57 -13.73 7.47
C GLY A 161 -12.06 -12.57 8.33
N LYS A 162 -13.02 -12.86 9.23
CA LYS A 162 -13.70 -11.83 10.04
C LYS A 162 -12.76 -11.00 10.93
N ASN A 163 -11.59 -11.53 11.26
CA ASN A 163 -10.57 -10.87 12.08
C ASN A 163 -9.48 -10.18 11.26
N THR A 164 -9.75 -9.89 9.98
CA THR A 164 -8.79 -9.32 9.02
C THR A 164 -7.98 -8.16 9.60
N ALA A 165 -8.62 -7.15 10.20
CA ALA A 165 -7.90 -6.00 10.76
C ALA A 165 -6.90 -6.39 11.86
N ALA A 166 -7.27 -7.29 12.76
CA ALA A 166 -6.41 -7.74 13.86
C ALA A 166 -5.27 -8.66 13.38
N ILE A 167 -5.49 -9.43 12.31
CA ILE A 167 -4.46 -10.27 11.69
C ILE A 167 -3.49 -9.39 10.90
N ALA A 168 -4.00 -8.50 10.05
CA ALA A 168 -3.20 -7.59 9.24
C ALA A 168 -2.33 -6.66 10.11
N ALA A 169 -2.81 -6.23 11.28
CA ALA A 169 -2.01 -5.47 12.24
C ALA A 169 -0.78 -6.24 12.78
N LYS A 170 -0.79 -7.57 12.74
CA LYS A 170 0.32 -8.43 13.19
C LYS A 170 1.26 -8.83 12.05
N ILE A 171 0.86 -8.62 10.79
CA ILE A 171 1.70 -8.91 9.63
C ILE A 171 2.72 -7.79 9.49
N ASN A 172 3.97 -8.06 9.88
CA ASN A 172 5.07 -7.09 9.86
C ASN A 172 6.13 -7.40 8.80
N THR A 173 5.91 -8.45 8.00
CA THR A 173 6.84 -8.90 6.96
C THR A 173 6.07 -9.24 5.69
N PHE A 174 6.66 -8.93 4.54
CA PHE A 174 6.21 -9.50 3.27
C PHE A 174 6.60 -10.98 3.24
N ASN A 175 5.64 -11.88 3.38
CA ASN A 175 5.87 -13.32 3.42
C ASN A 175 4.73 -14.06 2.70
N PRO A 176 4.70 -14.03 1.36
CA PRO A 176 3.68 -14.71 0.56
C PRO A 176 3.89 -16.24 0.61
N ASP A 177 3.53 -16.85 1.74
CA ASP A 177 3.52 -18.29 1.92
C ASP A 177 2.45 -19.00 1.06
N ALA A 178 2.32 -20.32 1.20
CA ALA A 178 1.39 -21.13 0.40
C ALA A 178 -0.10 -20.72 0.51
N ASN A 179 -0.49 -19.90 1.48
CA ASN A 179 -1.85 -19.40 1.63
C ASN A 179 -2.11 -18.10 0.85
N TRP A 180 -1.05 -17.41 0.41
CA TRP A 180 -1.14 -16.23 -0.43
C TRP A 180 -1.15 -16.66 -1.89
N LYS A 181 -2.16 -16.20 -2.64
CA LYS A 181 -2.29 -16.49 -4.07
C LYS A 181 -1.96 -15.27 -4.86
N GLN A 182 -1.37 -15.41 -6.03
CA GLN A 182 -1.22 -14.27 -6.93
C GLN A 182 -2.62 -13.74 -7.30
N ALA A 183 -2.84 -12.44 -7.08
CA ALA A 183 -4.07 -11.78 -7.49
C ALA A 183 -4.13 -11.78 -9.03
N ALA A 184 -5.34 -11.90 -9.59
CA ALA A 184 -5.49 -11.84 -11.03
C ALA A 184 -4.96 -10.49 -11.55
N PRO A 185 -4.15 -10.49 -12.63
CA PRO A 185 -3.70 -9.24 -13.22
C PRO A 185 -4.93 -8.42 -13.62
N SER A 186 -4.98 -7.15 -13.20
CA SER A 186 -5.95 -6.21 -13.74
C SER A 186 -5.83 -6.25 -15.28
N PRO A 187 -6.93 -6.33 -16.04
CA PRO A 187 -6.84 -6.15 -17.48
C PRO A 187 -6.22 -4.78 -17.69
N THR A 188 -4.98 -4.78 -18.19
CA THR A 188 -4.22 -3.57 -18.46
C THR A 188 -5.11 -2.73 -19.36
N LEU A 189 -5.41 -1.49 -18.94
CA LEU A 189 -5.89 -0.50 -19.90
C LEU A 189 -4.75 -0.32 -20.89
N VAL A 190 -4.84 -1.03 -22.01
CA VAL A 190 -3.97 -0.83 -23.14
C VAL A 190 -4.25 0.59 -23.59
N ASN A 191 -3.40 1.54 -23.19
CA ASN A 191 -3.38 2.87 -23.78
C ASN A 191 -2.99 2.67 -25.24
N THR A 192 -3.99 2.57 -26.12
CA THR A 192 -3.79 2.77 -27.56
C THR A 192 -3.41 4.22 -27.78
N HIS A 193 -2.11 4.40 -28.02
CA HIS A 193 -1.39 5.48 -28.73
C HIS A 193 -1.79 6.94 -28.50
#